data_AF-A0A7Y4SZC7-F1
#
_entry.id   AF-A0A7Y4SZC7-F1
#
_cell.length_a   1.000
_cell.length_b   1.000
_cell.length_c   1.000
_cell.angle_alpha   90.00
_cell.angle_beta   90.00
_cell.angle_gamma   90.00
#
_symmetry.space_group_name_H-M   'P 1'
#
loop_
_entity.id
_entity.type
_entity.pdbx_description
1 polymer ?
#
loop_
_entity_poly.entity_id
_entity_poly.type
_entity_poly.pdbx_seq_one_letter_code
_entity_poly.pdbx_strand_id
1 'polypeptide(L)'
;MAALKKILSGGDLRSIGKSDSVVLKVQTQSDFDNLFKCLFHKDRLVVMRAADAIEKITLNNTQYLAIHKKEIINMSLVAKDKELMWHLALLIPRLDLNKQEFGNSWDILTKWAKDKKNSRIVRVNSIQGLFEMLKKKNELEKDFKLTLTELETENIPSINARIRKLKKAIR
;
A
#
# COMPACT_ATOMS: atom_id res chain seq x y z
N MET A 1 11.39 -4.89 -20.24
CA MET A 1 10.21 -3.99 -20.14
C MET A 1 9.01 -4.33 -21.05
N ALA A 2 9.18 -4.59 -22.36
CA ALA A 2 8.05 -4.72 -23.30
C ALA A 2 7.08 -5.87 -23.00
N ALA A 3 7.57 -7.01 -22.50
CA ALA A 3 6.75 -8.21 -22.23
C ALA A 3 5.77 -8.03 -21.06
N LEU A 4 6.22 -7.50 -19.91
CA LEU A 4 5.36 -7.30 -18.74
C LEU A 4 4.30 -6.22 -19.00
N LYS A 5 4.68 -5.12 -19.64
CA LYS A 5 3.75 -4.06 -20.03
C LYS A 5 2.61 -4.59 -20.91
N LYS A 6 2.90 -5.48 -21.86
CA LYS A 6 1.89 -6.11 -22.73
C LYS A 6 0.92 -6.99 -21.94
N ILE A 7 1.40 -7.69 -20.91
CA ILE A 7 0.55 -8.53 -20.03
C ILE A 7 -0.35 -7.67 -19.14
N LEU A 8 0.18 -6.54 -18.66
CA LEU A 8 -0.55 -5.61 -17.80
C LEU A 8 -1.54 -4.74 -18.58
N SER A 9 -1.33 -4.53 -19.88
CA SER A 9 -2.21 -3.76 -20.78
C SER A 9 -3.41 -4.55 -21.30
N GLY A 10 -4.50 -3.86 -21.63
CA GLY A 10 -5.72 -4.44 -22.25
C GLY A 10 -6.73 -5.02 -21.26
N GLY A 11 -7.99 -5.17 -21.70
CA GLY A 11 -9.10 -5.68 -20.89
C GLY A 11 -9.83 -4.61 -20.05
N ASP A 12 -10.83 -5.03 -19.27
CA ASP A 12 -11.69 -4.16 -18.41
C ASP A 12 -10.98 -3.83 -17.07
N LEU A 13 -11.14 -2.58 -16.60
CA LEU A 13 -10.72 -2.07 -15.28
C LEU A 13 -11.23 -2.92 -14.10
N ARG A 14 -12.33 -3.64 -14.28
CA ARG A 14 -12.92 -4.54 -13.27
C ARG A 14 -12.27 -5.91 -13.18
N SER A 15 -11.39 -6.24 -14.12
CA SER A 15 -10.60 -7.46 -14.04
C SER A 15 -9.30 -7.18 -13.26
N ILE A 16 -9.06 -7.96 -12.20
CA ILE A 16 -7.74 -8.09 -11.55
C ILE A 16 -6.67 -8.41 -12.62
N GLY A 17 -7.12 -8.96 -13.75
CA GLY A 17 -6.35 -9.11 -14.97
C GLY A 17 -5.38 -10.28 -14.83
N LYS A 18 -4.29 -10.20 -15.60
CA LYS A 18 -3.20 -11.17 -15.58
C LYS A 18 -2.18 -10.90 -14.46
N SER A 19 -2.54 -10.15 -13.41
CA SER A 19 -1.65 -9.82 -12.28
C SER A 19 -1.00 -11.06 -11.69
N ASP A 20 -1.77 -12.14 -11.51
CA ASP A 20 -1.29 -13.38 -10.91
C ASP A 20 -0.28 -14.08 -11.83
N SER A 21 -0.47 -13.98 -13.15
CA SER A 21 0.52 -14.46 -14.11
C SER A 21 1.81 -13.63 -14.13
N VAL A 22 1.73 -12.35 -13.75
CA VAL A 22 2.91 -11.48 -13.60
C VAL A 22 3.65 -11.85 -12.32
N VAL A 23 2.94 -12.11 -11.22
CA VAL A 23 3.53 -12.60 -9.95
C VAL A 23 4.36 -13.86 -10.21
N LEU A 24 3.82 -14.83 -10.96
CA LEU A 24 4.54 -16.07 -11.30
C LEU A 24 5.79 -15.86 -12.17
N LYS A 25 5.86 -14.76 -12.94
CA LYS A 25 6.98 -14.45 -13.84
C LYS A 25 8.11 -13.69 -13.15
N VAL A 26 7.87 -13.10 -11.99
CA VAL A 26 8.89 -12.37 -11.24
C VAL A 26 9.59 -13.32 -10.29
N GLN A 27 10.80 -13.73 -10.66
CA GLN A 27 11.60 -14.68 -9.87
C GLN A 27 12.87 -14.04 -9.31
N THR A 28 13.32 -12.92 -9.88
CA THR A 28 14.55 -12.23 -9.50
C THR A 28 14.32 -10.75 -9.18
N GLN A 29 15.30 -10.10 -8.54
CA GLN A 29 15.30 -8.64 -8.34
C GLN A 29 15.18 -7.89 -9.68
N SER A 30 15.86 -8.33 -10.73
CA SER A 30 15.80 -7.69 -12.05
C SER A 30 14.40 -7.76 -12.67
N ASP A 31 13.69 -8.88 -12.49
CA ASP A 31 12.30 -8.99 -12.92
C ASP A 31 11.39 -8.04 -12.14
N PHE A 32 11.61 -7.95 -10.82
CA PHE A 32 10.89 -7.05 -9.95
C PHE A 32 11.13 -5.58 -10.34
N ASP A 33 12.36 -5.19 -10.65
CA ASP A 33 12.70 -3.83 -11.08
C ASP A 33 12.01 -3.46 -12.39
N ASN A 34 11.92 -4.43 -13.32
CA ASN A 34 11.17 -4.25 -14.56
C ASN A 34 9.66 -4.08 -14.32
N LEU A 35 9.10 -4.81 -13.36
CA LEU A 35 7.72 -4.63 -12.92
C LEU A 35 7.53 -3.29 -12.23
N PHE A 36 8.43 -2.88 -11.35
CA PHE A 36 8.38 -1.64 -10.59
C PHE A 36 8.33 -0.41 -11.50
N LYS A 37 9.13 -0.41 -12.57
CA LYS A 37 9.08 0.66 -13.60
C LYS A 37 7.70 0.85 -14.22
N CYS A 38 6.81 -0.15 -14.16
CA CYS A 38 5.43 -0.02 -14.66
C CYS A 38 4.55 0.86 -13.76
N LEU A 39 4.97 1.19 -12.53
CA LEU A 39 4.27 2.16 -11.68
C LEU A 39 4.34 3.60 -12.22
N PHE A 40 5.30 3.89 -13.09
CA PHE A 40 5.46 5.18 -13.76
C PHE A 40 4.79 5.24 -15.14
N HIS A 41 3.98 4.24 -15.47
CA HIS A 41 3.36 4.15 -16.77
C HIS A 41 2.19 5.14 -16.91
N LYS A 42 1.99 5.70 -18.11
CA LYS A 42 0.90 6.67 -18.37
C LYS A 42 -0.52 6.07 -18.30
N ASP A 43 -0.63 4.77 -18.53
CA ASP A 43 -1.90 4.04 -18.45
C ASP A 43 -2.14 3.59 -17.01
N ARG A 44 -3.16 4.18 -16.38
CA ARG A 44 -3.58 3.90 -15.00
C ARG A 44 -3.90 2.42 -14.76
N LEU A 45 -4.41 1.70 -15.76
CA LEU A 45 -4.69 0.27 -15.63
C LEU A 45 -3.40 -0.54 -15.43
N VAL A 46 -2.35 -0.19 -16.17
CA VAL A 46 -1.02 -0.81 -16.03
C VAL A 46 -0.43 -0.50 -14.65
N VAL A 47 -0.53 0.76 -14.19
CA VAL A 47 -0.04 1.19 -12.87
C VAL A 47 -0.72 0.41 -11.76
N MET A 48 -2.05 0.35 -11.78
CA MET A 48 -2.84 -0.36 -10.77
C MET A 48 -2.46 -1.84 -10.70
N ARG A 49 -2.41 -2.53 -11.85
CA ARG A 49 -2.08 -3.97 -11.89
C ARG A 49 -0.63 -4.25 -11.52
N ALA A 50 0.29 -3.34 -11.84
CA ALA A 50 1.67 -3.42 -11.39
C ALA A 50 1.74 -3.28 -9.86
N ALA A 51 1.01 -2.32 -9.29
CA ALA A 51 0.95 -2.11 -7.84
C ALA A 51 0.36 -3.33 -7.10
N ASP A 52 -0.71 -3.93 -7.64
CA ASP A 52 -1.28 -5.17 -7.12
C ASP A 52 -0.29 -6.34 -7.17
N ALA A 53 0.39 -6.55 -8.31
CA ALA A 53 1.39 -7.62 -8.44
C ALA A 53 2.58 -7.40 -7.49
N ILE A 54 3.06 -6.16 -7.36
CA ILE A 54 4.14 -5.79 -6.42
C ILE A 54 3.71 -6.03 -4.98
N GLU A 55 2.48 -5.67 -4.61
CA GLU A 55 1.92 -6.00 -3.31
C GLU A 55 1.91 -7.51 -3.08
N LYS A 56 1.44 -8.31 -4.03
CA LYS A 56 1.42 -9.78 -3.87
C LYS A 56 2.82 -10.38 -3.70
N ILE A 57 3.78 -9.97 -4.53
CA ILE A 57 5.17 -10.47 -4.48
C ILE A 57 5.81 -10.14 -3.13
N THR A 58 5.60 -8.92 -2.66
CA THR A 58 6.31 -8.40 -1.47
C THR A 58 5.69 -8.85 -0.15
N LEU A 59 4.61 -9.64 -0.18
CA LEU A 59 4.13 -10.36 1.00
C LEU A 59 5.18 -11.36 1.51
N ASN A 60 5.87 -12.03 0.59
CA ASN A 60 6.87 -13.04 0.91
C ASN A 60 8.32 -12.63 0.56
N ASN A 61 8.49 -11.55 -0.23
CA ASN A 61 9.79 -11.10 -0.72
C ASN A 61 9.98 -9.59 -0.51
N THR A 62 9.96 -9.14 0.76
CA THR A 62 10.09 -7.72 1.10
C THR A 62 11.43 -7.11 0.66
N GLN A 63 12.49 -7.93 0.57
CA GLN A 63 13.82 -7.50 0.13
C GLN A 63 13.81 -6.85 -1.25
N TYR A 64 12.88 -7.24 -2.13
CA TYR A 64 12.77 -6.66 -3.46
C TYR A 64 12.37 -5.17 -3.45
N LEU A 65 11.74 -4.69 -2.37
CA LEU A 65 11.41 -3.27 -2.21
C LEU A 65 12.58 -2.39 -1.78
N ALA A 66 13.67 -2.97 -1.27
CA ALA A 66 14.72 -2.21 -0.59
C ALA A 66 15.31 -1.10 -1.47
N ILE A 67 15.60 -1.41 -2.75
CA ILE A 67 16.19 -0.45 -3.68
C ILE A 67 15.18 0.61 -4.15
N HIS A 68 13.88 0.36 -4.01
CA HIS A 68 12.79 1.23 -4.48
C HIS A 68 12.13 2.02 -3.33
N LYS A 69 12.75 2.01 -2.14
CA LYS A 69 12.19 2.63 -0.93
C LYS A 69 11.86 4.11 -1.14
N LYS A 70 12.79 4.87 -1.74
CA LYS A 70 12.63 6.31 -1.94
C LYS A 70 11.48 6.60 -2.91
N GLU A 71 11.36 5.79 -3.96
CA GLU A 71 10.31 5.89 -4.97
C GLU A 71 8.94 5.65 -4.36
N ILE A 72 8.78 4.63 -3.50
CA ILE A 72 7.51 4.36 -2.79
C ILE A 72 7.11 5.53 -1.90
N ILE A 73 8.04 6.07 -1.11
CA ILE A 73 7.77 7.22 -0.24
C ILE A 73 7.38 8.44 -1.09
N ASN A 74 8.15 8.75 -2.14
CA ASN A 74 7.87 9.88 -3.02
C ASN A 74 6.53 9.75 -3.74
N MET A 75 6.19 8.57 -4.26
CA MET A 75 4.87 8.31 -4.86
C MET A 75 3.75 8.53 -3.86
N SER A 76 3.94 8.17 -2.58
CA SER A 76 2.94 8.34 -1.54
C SER A 76 2.67 9.81 -1.19
N LEU A 77 3.62 10.71 -1.46
CA LEU A 77 3.42 12.16 -1.29
C LEU A 77 2.56 12.78 -2.39
N VAL A 78 2.58 12.21 -3.61
CA VAL A 78 1.96 12.81 -4.80
C VAL A 78 0.80 12.01 -5.39
N ALA A 79 0.55 10.79 -4.91
CA ALA A 79 -0.49 9.91 -5.43
C ALA A 79 -1.89 10.54 -5.29
N LYS A 80 -2.62 10.60 -6.42
CA LYS A 80 -4.02 11.06 -6.49
C LYS A 80 -4.99 9.93 -6.88
N ASP A 81 -4.50 8.92 -7.60
CA ASP A 81 -5.29 7.79 -8.01
C ASP A 81 -5.54 6.85 -6.83
N LYS A 82 -6.81 6.70 -6.46
CA LYS A 82 -7.22 5.93 -5.28
C LYS A 82 -6.69 4.49 -5.30
N GLU A 83 -6.64 3.83 -6.45
CA GLU A 83 -6.20 2.44 -6.57
C GLU A 83 -4.71 2.30 -6.28
N LEU A 84 -3.88 3.24 -6.76
CA LEU A 84 -2.47 3.26 -6.40
C LEU A 84 -2.29 3.49 -4.89
N MET A 85 -3.07 4.43 -4.31
CA MET A 85 -3.05 4.66 -2.87
C MET A 85 -3.46 3.42 -2.05
N TRP A 86 -4.37 2.57 -2.55
CA TRP A 86 -4.73 1.30 -1.88
C TRP A 86 -3.52 0.42 -1.64
N HIS A 87 -2.69 0.26 -2.67
CA HIS A 87 -1.52 -0.60 -2.63
C HIS A 87 -0.36 0.07 -1.89
N LEU A 88 -0.11 1.37 -2.12
CA LEU A 88 0.94 2.12 -1.41
C LEU A 88 0.77 2.04 0.12
N ALA A 89 -0.46 2.14 0.62
CA ALA A 89 -0.76 2.02 2.04
C ALA A 89 -0.33 0.66 2.65
N LEU A 90 -0.30 -0.39 1.85
CA LEU A 90 0.11 -1.74 2.25
C LEU A 90 1.60 -2.02 1.98
N LEU A 91 2.23 -1.26 1.07
CA LEU A 91 3.66 -1.36 0.75
C LEU A 91 4.53 -0.57 1.72
N ILE A 92 4.13 0.64 2.12
CA ILE A 92 4.84 1.47 3.12
C ILE A 92 5.29 0.68 4.35
N PRO A 93 4.43 -0.08 5.05
CA PRO A 93 4.85 -0.81 6.25
C PRO A 93 5.87 -1.92 5.97
N ARG A 94 6.11 -2.32 4.72
CA ARG A 94 7.06 -3.37 4.34
C ARG A 94 8.48 -2.84 4.16
N LEU A 95 8.63 -1.53 4.03
CA LEU A 95 9.93 -0.86 3.90
C LEU A 95 10.74 -0.97 5.20
N ASP A 96 12.06 -0.93 5.06
CA ASP A 96 12.98 -0.70 6.17
C ASP A 96 13.17 0.81 6.35
N LEU A 97 12.47 1.37 7.33
CA LEU A 97 12.33 2.81 7.57
C LEU A 97 13.22 3.25 8.72
N ASN A 98 14.08 4.24 8.46
CA ASN A 98 14.77 4.95 9.53
C ASN A 98 13.77 5.80 10.36
N LYS A 99 14.23 6.45 11.43
CA LYS A 99 13.34 7.20 12.34
C LYS A 99 12.56 8.31 11.63
N GLN A 100 13.21 9.07 10.75
CA GLN A 100 12.57 10.16 10.01
C GLN A 100 11.59 9.62 8.97
N GLU A 101 11.99 8.61 8.19
CA GLU A 101 11.15 7.96 7.19
C GLU A 101 9.91 7.31 7.84
N PHE A 102 10.07 6.76 9.05
CA PHE A 102 8.98 6.20 9.83
C PHE A 102 7.96 7.27 10.22
N GLY A 103 8.40 8.39 10.79
CA GLY A 103 7.51 9.51 11.14
C GLY A 103 6.77 10.07 9.92
N ASN A 104 7.49 10.33 8.83
CA ASN A 104 6.88 10.82 7.59
C ASN A 104 5.85 9.83 7.03
N SER A 105 6.17 8.54 7.02
CA SER A 105 5.27 7.50 6.53
C SER A 105 4.04 7.36 7.43
N TRP A 106 4.21 7.52 8.74
CA TRP A 106 3.11 7.54 9.71
C TRP A 106 2.15 8.68 9.44
N ASP A 107 2.66 9.88 9.20
CA ASP A 107 1.85 11.07 8.92
C ASP A 107 1.07 10.93 7.61
N ILE A 108 1.69 10.37 6.56
CA ILE A 108 1.03 10.07 5.29
C ILE A 108 -0.17 9.14 5.53
N LEU A 109 0.04 7.99 6.18
CA LEU A 109 -1.02 7.02 6.40
C LEU A 109 -2.11 7.54 7.35
N THR A 110 -1.73 8.31 8.37
CA THR A 110 -2.70 8.95 9.28
C THR A 110 -3.56 9.95 8.52
N LYS A 111 -2.95 10.81 7.70
CA LYS A 111 -3.67 11.75 6.83
C LYS A 111 -4.61 10.99 5.89
N TRP A 112 -4.13 9.92 5.25
CA TRP A 112 -4.96 9.13 4.34
C TRP A 112 -6.13 8.44 5.04
N ALA A 113 -5.93 7.94 6.26
CA ALA A 113 -6.98 7.34 7.08
C ALA A 113 -8.06 8.35 7.50
N LYS A 114 -7.65 9.58 7.84
CA LYS A 114 -8.53 10.64 8.36
C LYS A 114 -9.22 11.47 7.28
N ASP A 115 -8.65 11.57 6.09
CA ASP A 115 -9.26 12.34 5.01
C ASP A 115 -10.56 11.68 4.50
N LYS A 116 -11.70 12.34 4.77
CA LYS A 116 -13.03 11.87 4.39
C LYS A 116 -13.26 11.87 2.86
N LYS A 117 -12.43 12.57 2.09
CA LYS A 117 -12.47 12.55 0.61
C LYS A 117 -11.85 11.28 0.03
N ASN A 118 -11.02 10.58 0.79
CA ASN A 118 -10.43 9.31 0.35
C ASN A 118 -11.48 8.20 0.29
N SER A 119 -11.25 7.24 -0.62
CA SER A 119 -12.10 6.06 -0.68
C SER A 119 -12.01 5.24 0.60
N ARG A 120 -13.08 4.51 0.94
CA ARG A 120 -13.11 3.64 2.12
C ARG A 120 -11.97 2.61 2.13
N ILE A 121 -11.52 2.15 0.95
CA ILE A 121 -10.42 1.20 0.83
C ILE A 121 -9.07 1.87 1.15
N VAL A 122 -8.80 3.08 0.65
CA VAL A 122 -7.60 3.86 1.05
C VAL A 122 -7.56 4.00 2.56
N ARG A 123 -8.67 4.42 3.15
CA ARG A 123 -8.75 4.66 4.60
C ARG A 123 -8.52 3.37 5.40
N VAL A 124 -9.19 2.28 5.03
CA VAL A 124 -9.02 0.95 5.67
C VAL A 124 -7.60 0.41 5.53
N ASN A 125 -7.00 0.50 4.34
CA ASN A 125 -5.63 0.03 4.12
C ASN A 125 -4.62 0.90 4.84
N SER A 126 -4.87 2.20 4.98
CA SER A 126 -3.99 3.10 5.75
C SER A 126 -4.01 2.75 7.24
N ILE A 127 -5.19 2.45 7.81
CA ILE A 127 -5.29 1.94 9.19
C ILE A 127 -4.52 0.63 9.35
N GLN A 128 -4.63 -0.29 8.38
CA GLN A 128 -3.85 -1.53 8.40
C GLN A 128 -2.34 -1.24 8.32
N GLY A 129 -1.92 -0.31 7.46
CA GLY A 129 -0.51 0.05 7.31
C GLY A 129 0.07 0.64 8.60
N LEU A 130 -0.66 1.55 9.26
CA LEU A 130 -0.29 2.07 10.58
C LEU A 130 -0.13 0.96 11.61
N PHE A 131 -1.03 -0.02 11.62
CA PHE A 131 -0.93 -1.17 12.52
C PHE A 131 0.31 -2.04 12.25
N GLU A 132 0.63 -2.31 10.98
CA GLU A 132 1.84 -3.07 10.65
C GLU A 132 3.12 -2.28 10.96
N MET A 133 3.11 -0.95 10.83
CA MET A 133 4.21 -0.09 11.29
C MET A 133 4.37 -0.16 12.81
N LEU A 134 3.27 -0.16 13.56
CA LEU A 134 3.26 -0.24 15.02
C LEU A 134 3.89 -1.55 15.53
N LYS A 135 3.67 -2.67 14.83
CA LYS A 135 4.32 -3.95 15.17
C LYS A 135 5.84 -3.90 15.07
N LYS A 136 6.39 -3.04 14.21
CA LYS A 136 7.84 -2.85 14.06
C LYS A 136 8.41 -1.89 15.11
N LYS A 137 7.67 -0.83 15.45
CA LYS A 137 8.04 0.18 16.45
C LYS A 137 6.79 0.65 17.19
N ASN A 138 6.74 0.40 18.51
CA ASN A 138 5.56 0.66 19.33
C ASN A 138 5.45 2.12 19.84
N GLU A 139 6.39 3.00 19.47
CA GLU A 139 6.48 4.38 19.98
C GLU A 139 5.20 5.21 19.79
N LEU A 140 4.39 4.89 18.77
CA LEU A 140 3.18 5.64 18.39
C LEU A 140 1.87 4.91 18.73
N GLU A 141 1.89 3.98 19.70
CA GLU A 141 0.70 3.21 20.09
C GLU A 141 -0.45 4.11 20.58
N LYS A 142 -0.13 5.14 21.37
CA LYS A 142 -1.13 6.10 21.88
C LYS A 142 -1.78 6.89 20.73
N ASP A 143 -0.98 7.37 19.78
CA ASP A 143 -1.46 8.11 18.61
C ASP A 143 -2.31 7.23 17.70
N PHE A 144 -1.94 5.96 17.55
CA PHE A 144 -2.74 4.99 16.83
C PHE A 144 -4.11 4.81 17.49
N LYS A 145 -4.15 4.58 18.81
CA LYS A 145 -5.40 4.44 19.57
C LYS A 145 -6.30 5.67 19.42
N LEU A 146 -5.74 6.87 19.52
CA LEU A 146 -6.48 8.12 19.32
C LEU A 146 -7.08 8.20 17.91
N THR A 147 -6.28 7.88 16.89
CA THR A 147 -6.72 7.84 15.49
C THR A 147 -7.87 6.85 15.29
N LEU A 148 -7.80 5.65 15.88
CA LEU A 148 -8.88 4.67 15.81
C LEU A 148 -10.17 5.18 16.47
N THR A 149 -10.07 5.75 17.67
CA THR A 149 -11.23 6.30 18.39
C THR A 149 -11.92 7.39 17.60
N GLU A 150 -11.15 8.32 17.01
CA GLU A 150 -11.70 9.38 16.15
C GLU A 150 -12.44 8.78 14.94
N LEU A 151 -11.82 7.82 14.26
CA LEU A 151 -12.43 7.17 13.08
C LEU A 151 -13.68 6.35 13.41
N GLU A 152 -13.76 5.75 14.60
CA GLU A 152 -14.95 5.01 15.04
C GLU A 152 -16.19 5.91 15.15
N THR A 153 -16.01 7.19 15.53
CA THR A 153 -17.12 8.16 15.64
C THR A 153 -17.83 8.43 14.31
N GLU A 154 -17.16 8.18 13.18
CA GLU A 154 -17.75 8.37 11.85
C GLU A 154 -18.77 7.29 11.48
N ASN A 155 -18.87 6.20 12.25
CA ASN A 155 -19.84 5.11 12.05
C ASN A 155 -19.81 4.47 10.65
N ILE A 156 -18.64 4.40 10.02
CA ILE A 156 -18.47 3.77 8.70
C ILE A 156 -18.27 2.25 8.87
N PRO A 157 -19.18 1.39 8.35
CA PRO A 157 -19.15 -0.05 8.64
C PRO A 157 -17.82 -0.74 8.30
N SER A 158 -17.24 -0.44 7.13
CA SER A 158 -15.98 -1.05 6.67
C SER A 158 -14.77 -0.63 7.53
N ILE A 159 -14.74 0.62 7.99
CA ILE A 159 -13.71 1.14 8.88
C ILE A 159 -13.87 0.47 10.24
N ASN A 160 -15.07 0.52 10.84
CA ASN A 160 -15.33 -0.08 12.15
C ASN A 160 -15.05 -1.59 12.16
N ALA A 161 -15.35 -2.31 11.08
CA ALA A 161 -14.98 -3.72 10.94
C ALA A 161 -13.47 -3.94 10.98
N ARG A 162 -12.68 -3.11 10.28
CA ARG A 162 -11.22 -3.17 10.35
C ARG A 162 -10.72 -2.84 11.75
N ILE A 163 -11.21 -1.79 12.38
CA ILE A 163 -10.79 -1.36 13.72
C ILE A 163 -11.04 -2.48 14.75
N ARG A 164 -12.23 -3.11 14.72
CA ARG A 164 -12.53 -4.26 15.59
C ARG A 164 -11.56 -5.42 15.37
N LYS A 165 -11.21 -5.74 14.12
CA LYS A 165 -10.23 -6.80 13.81
C LYS A 165 -8.86 -6.48 14.41
N LEU A 166 -8.40 -5.24 14.27
CA LEU A 166 -7.08 -4.81 14.76
C LEU A 166 -7.02 -4.75 16.29
N LYS A 167 -8.06 -4.24 16.96
CA LYS A 167 -8.14 -4.25 18.43
C LYS A 167 -8.06 -5.67 19.00
N LYS A 168 -8.60 -6.68 18.30
CA LYS A 168 -8.46 -8.09 18.71
C LYS A 168 -7.05 -8.63 18.54
N ALA A 169 -6.26 -8.09 17.61
CA ALA A 169 -4.89 -8.53 17.35
C ALA A 169 -3.83 -7.85 18.24
N ILE A 170 -4.21 -6.80 18.98
CA ILE A 170 -3.36 -6.10 19.96
C ILE A 170 -3.48 -6.74 21.36
N ARG A 171 -4.57 -7.47 21.61
CA ARG A 171 -4.79 -8.22 22.85
C ARG A 171 -4.05 -9.54 22.83
#